data_AF-A0A3B6RCI7-F1
#
_entry.id   AF-A0A3B6RCI7-F1
#
_cell.length_a   1.000
_cell.length_b   1.000
_cell.length_c   1.000
_cell.angle_alpha   90.00
_cell.angle_beta   90.00
_cell.angle_gamma   90.00
#
_symmetry.space_group_name_H-M   'P 1'
#
loop_
_entity.id
_entity.type
_entity.pdbx_description
1 polymer ?
#
loop_
_entity_poly.entity_id
_entity_poly.type
_entity_poly.pdbx_seq_one_letter_code
_entity_poly.pdbx_strand_id
1 'polypeptide(L)'
;MPGKKNAEPAPAAVPPQPAPMPPVKVFRLNDGGGWDDYGAGRVTIDHLEGSTSEKEIVLAVIDVENKETMLLHLITPDDIYRRRQGTFISWFDPETGLSISLSFLDAAACSDMWDTICQVQRKLRPDGW
;
A
#
# COMPACT_ATOMS: atom_id res chain seq x y z
N MET A 1 -59.88 10.77 -10.76
CA MET A 1 -58.66 11.45 -10.28
C MET A 1 -57.66 10.39 -9.85
N PRO A 2 -56.50 10.20 -10.51
CA PRO A 2 -55.55 9.17 -10.14
C PRO A 2 -54.68 9.59 -8.95
N GLY A 3 -54.44 8.63 -8.06
CA GLY A 3 -53.83 8.78 -6.74
C GLY A 3 -52.39 9.27 -6.73
N LYS A 4 -52.05 9.94 -5.62
CA LYS A 4 -50.70 10.36 -5.27
C LYS A 4 -49.86 9.11 -4.97
N LYS A 5 -48.88 8.81 -5.82
CA LYS A 5 -47.84 7.81 -5.51
C LYS A 5 -46.90 8.44 -4.50
N ASN A 6 -46.85 7.87 -3.29
CA ASN A 6 -45.81 8.19 -2.32
C ASN A 6 -44.47 7.73 -2.90
N ALA A 7 -43.54 8.66 -3.06
CA ALA A 7 -42.17 8.36 -3.43
C ALA A 7 -41.45 7.78 -2.21
N GLU A 8 -40.87 6.59 -2.38
CA GLU A 8 -39.95 5.97 -1.44
C GLU A 8 -38.70 6.85 -1.29
N PRO A 9 -38.16 7.07 -0.07
CA PRO A 9 -36.95 7.86 0.09
C PRO A 9 -35.76 7.14 -0.57
N ALA A 10 -34.96 7.89 -1.33
CA ALA A 10 -33.73 7.39 -1.94
C ALA A 10 -32.78 6.82 -0.88
N PRO A 11 -32.01 5.75 -1.18
CA PRO A 11 -31.05 5.21 -0.23
C PRO A 11 -30.00 6.27 0.11
N ALA A 12 -29.67 6.36 1.41
CA ALA A 12 -28.64 7.25 1.92
C ALA A 12 -27.33 7.07 1.15
N ALA A 13 -26.66 8.18 0.85
CA ALA A 13 -25.36 8.18 0.18
C ALA A 13 -24.38 7.29 0.97
N VAL A 14 -23.92 6.22 0.35
CA VAL A 14 -22.81 5.41 0.84
C VAL A 14 -21.59 6.34 1.03
N PRO A 15 -20.89 6.28 2.19
CA PRO A 15 -19.65 7.04 2.37
C PRO A 15 -18.67 6.66 1.25
N PRO A 16 -17.74 7.57 0.87
CA PRO A 16 -16.77 7.29 -0.19
C PRO A 16 -16.05 5.99 0.16
N GLN A 17 -16.31 4.94 -0.63
CA GLN A 17 -15.58 3.70 -0.48
C GLN A 17 -14.11 4.03 -0.77
N PRO A 18 -13.16 3.60 0.08
CA PRO A 18 -11.75 3.80 -0.21
C PRO A 18 -11.47 3.23 -1.61
N ALA A 19 -10.71 3.98 -2.41
CA ALA A 19 -10.36 3.56 -3.77
C ALA A 19 -9.84 2.12 -3.76
N PRO A 20 -10.17 1.30 -4.77
CA PRO A 20 -9.72 -0.08 -4.80
C PRO A 20 -8.18 -0.13 -4.77
N MET A 21 -7.63 -0.58 -3.63
CA MET A 21 -6.19 -0.83 -3.43
C MET A 21 -5.56 -1.51 -4.66
N PRO A 22 -4.38 -1.09 -5.14
CA PRO A 22 -3.82 -1.63 -6.36
C PRO A 22 -3.31 -3.07 -6.15
N PRO A 23 -3.51 -3.97 -7.13
CA PRO A 23 -2.96 -5.32 -7.08
C PRO A 23 -1.44 -5.26 -7.29
N VAL A 24 -0.71 -6.01 -6.46
CA VAL A 24 0.75 -6.14 -6.53
C VAL A 24 1.18 -7.59 -6.39
N LYS A 25 2.36 -7.90 -6.91
CA LYS A 25 3.07 -9.14 -6.60
C LYS A 25 4.29 -8.83 -5.73
N VAL A 26 4.49 -9.62 -4.69
CA VAL A 26 5.59 -9.47 -3.74
C VAL A 26 6.72 -10.41 -4.13
N PHE A 27 7.94 -9.87 -4.17
CA PHE A 27 9.15 -10.64 -4.41
C PHE A 27 10.15 -10.43 -3.28
N ARG A 28 10.89 -11.49 -2.93
CA ARG A 28 11.98 -11.45 -1.96
C ARG A 28 13.29 -11.92 -2.60
N LEU A 29 14.37 -11.19 -2.37
CA LEU A 29 15.70 -11.62 -2.81
C LEU A 29 16.16 -12.80 -1.95
N ASN A 30 16.58 -13.88 -2.60
CA ASN A 30 17.15 -15.05 -1.94
C ASN A 30 18.68 -14.99 -1.89
N ASP A 31 19.29 -15.88 -1.09
CA ASP A 31 20.75 -15.93 -0.90
C ASP A 31 21.53 -16.24 -2.19
N GLY A 32 20.87 -16.80 -3.21
CA GLY A 32 21.42 -17.04 -4.54
C GLY A 32 21.42 -15.82 -5.45
N GLY A 33 20.91 -14.67 -4.99
CA GLY A 33 20.78 -13.43 -5.78
C GLY A 33 19.59 -13.43 -6.74
N GLY A 34 18.70 -14.43 -6.65
CA GLY A 34 17.44 -14.50 -7.39
C GLY A 34 16.29 -13.86 -6.62
N TRP A 35 15.18 -13.58 -7.30
CA TRP A 35 13.95 -13.07 -6.71
C TRP A 35 12.88 -14.17 -6.68
N ASP A 36 12.47 -14.57 -5.48
CA ASP A 36 11.40 -15.54 -5.27
C ASP A 36 10.03 -14.83 -5.28
N ASP A 37 9.06 -15.41 -5.98
CA ASP A 37 7.66 -14.96 -5.99
C ASP A 37 7.00 -15.38 -4.67
N TYR A 38 6.60 -14.38 -3.87
CA TYR A 38 5.98 -14.57 -2.56
C TYR A 38 4.46 -14.42 -2.60
N GLY A 39 3.88 -14.27 -3.79
CA GLY A 39 2.44 -14.19 -4.03
C GLY A 39 1.93 -12.80 -4.37
N ALA A 40 0.61 -12.71 -4.59
CA ALA A 40 -0.06 -11.51 -5.06
C ALA A 40 -1.10 -11.04 -4.04
N GLY A 41 -1.18 -9.73 -3.84
CA GLY A 41 -2.11 -9.14 -2.88
C GLY A 41 -2.47 -7.70 -3.24
N ARG A 42 -3.11 -7.03 -2.30
CA ARG A 42 -3.46 -5.61 -2.39
C ARG A 42 -2.57 -4.81 -1.46
N VAL A 43 -1.90 -3.80 -2.00
CA VAL A 43 -1.04 -2.93 -1.19
C VAL A 43 -1.85 -1.81 -0.53
N THR A 44 -1.57 -1.55 0.75
CA THR A 44 -2.10 -0.42 1.52
C THR A 44 -0.97 0.33 2.21
N ILE A 45 -1.22 1.61 2.49
CA ILE A 45 -0.42 2.40 3.43
C ILE A 45 -1.36 2.98 4.45
N ASP A 46 -1.15 2.66 5.71
CA ASP A 46 -1.98 3.11 6.83
C ASP A 46 -1.13 3.30 8.10
N HIS A 47 -1.72 3.84 9.15
CA HIS A 47 -1.07 3.88 10.46
C HIS A 47 -1.02 2.47 11.06
N LEU A 48 0.05 2.16 11.78
CA LEU A 48 0.18 0.89 12.49
C LEU A 48 -0.95 0.75 13.52
N GLU A 49 -1.73 -0.34 13.41
CA GLU A 49 -2.86 -0.59 14.31
C GLU A 49 -2.39 -0.69 15.77
N GLY A 50 -3.07 0.03 16.67
CA GLY A 50 -2.73 0.07 18.09
C GLY A 50 -1.57 1.01 18.45
N SER A 51 -0.94 1.66 17.46
CA SER A 51 0.05 2.68 17.73
C SER A 51 -0.58 3.98 18.26
N THR A 52 0.11 4.63 19.20
CA THR A 52 -0.22 6.00 19.64
C THR A 52 0.60 7.06 18.91
N SER A 53 1.52 6.64 18.04
CA SER A 53 2.44 7.51 17.31
C SER A 53 1.94 7.75 15.90
N GLU A 54 1.71 9.00 15.54
CA GLU A 54 1.38 9.41 14.16
C GLU A 54 2.55 9.18 13.18
N LYS A 55 3.73 8.78 13.68
CA LYS A 55 4.92 8.50 12.88
C LYS A 55 5.06 7.03 12.51
N GLU A 56 4.21 6.14 13.03
CA GLU A 56 4.25 4.73 12.69
C GLU A 56 3.29 4.44 11.54
N ILE A 57 3.79 4.62 10.32
CA ILE A 57 3.05 4.38 9.07
C ILE A 57 3.62 3.13 8.41
N VAL A 58 2.75 2.17 8.10
CA VAL A 58 3.11 0.88 7.51
C VAL A 58 2.65 0.78 6.06
N LEU A 59 3.47 0.13 5.24
CA LEU A 59 3.05 -0.47 3.98
C LEU A 59 2.69 -1.92 4.26
N ALA A 60 1.46 -2.32 3.95
CA ALA A 60 1.02 -3.71 4.06
C ALA A 60 0.62 -4.26 2.68
N VAL A 61 0.81 -5.57 2.48
CA VAL A 61 0.21 -6.30 1.37
C VAL A 61 -0.71 -7.36 1.95
N ILE A 62 -1.99 -7.26 1.61
CA ILE A 62 -3.03 -8.16 2.11
C ILE A 62 -3.42 -9.12 0.99
N ASP A 63 -3.40 -10.42 1.29
CA ASP A 63 -3.87 -11.44 0.37
C ASP A 63 -5.37 -11.26 0.08
N VAL A 64 -5.76 -11.43 -1.18
CA VAL A 64 -7.14 -11.14 -1.60
C VAL A 64 -8.09 -12.26 -1.21
N GLU A 65 -7.62 -13.50 -1.13
CA GLU A 65 -8.44 -14.69 -0.89
C GLU A 65 -8.66 -14.90 0.62
N ASN A 66 -7.59 -14.93 1.41
CA ASN A 66 -7.66 -15.27 2.83
C ASN A 66 -7.62 -14.06 3.77
N LYS A 67 -7.37 -12.85 3.24
CA LYS A 67 -7.27 -11.58 4.00
C LYS A 67 -6.14 -11.53 5.02
N GLU A 68 -5.13 -12.41 4.90
CA GLU A 68 -3.96 -12.39 5.74
C GLU A 68 -2.93 -11.36 5.26
N THR A 69 -2.20 -10.80 6.21
CA THR A 69 -1.08 -9.88 5.92
C THR A 69 0.11 -10.69 5.42
N MET A 70 0.47 -10.49 4.16
CA MET A 70 1.61 -11.15 3.51
C MET A 70 2.93 -10.40 3.73
N LEU A 71 2.83 -9.07 3.79
CA LEU A 71 3.95 -8.16 4.01
C LEU A 71 3.48 -7.06 4.94
N LEU A 72 4.30 -6.73 5.94
CA LEU A 72 4.13 -5.56 6.79
C LEU A 72 5.49 -4.90 6.91
N HIS A 73 5.59 -3.65 6.44
CA HIS A 73 6.84 -2.89 6.41
C HIS A 73 6.61 -1.51 7.02
N LEU A 74 7.35 -1.17 8.07
CA LEU A 74 7.33 0.18 8.64
C LEU A 74 8.05 1.15 7.71
N ILE A 75 7.35 2.16 7.19
CA ILE A 75 7.94 3.14 6.28
C ILE A 75 8.89 4.03 7.06
N THR A 76 10.12 4.19 6.55
CA THR A 76 11.17 4.99 7.18
C THR A 76 11.44 6.27 6.38
N PRO A 77 11.94 7.35 7.01
CA PRO A 77 12.35 8.56 6.30
C PRO A 77 13.62 8.39 5.44
N ASP A 78 14.29 7.23 5.56
CA ASP A 78 15.56 6.92 4.92
C ASP A 78 15.41 6.68 3.41
N ASP A 79 16.41 7.06 2.63
CA ASP A 79 16.40 6.88 1.17
C ASP A 79 16.71 5.43 0.74
N ILE A 80 15.88 4.48 1.19
CA ILE A 80 16.03 3.03 0.92
C ILE A 80 15.13 2.53 -0.22
N TYR A 81 14.11 3.30 -0.60
CA TYR A 81 13.16 2.92 -1.64
C TYR A 81 13.72 3.27 -3.03
N ARG A 82 13.49 2.39 -3.99
CA ARG A 82 13.93 2.56 -5.38
C ARG A 82 12.82 2.16 -6.34
N ARG A 83 12.30 3.11 -7.11
CA ARG A 83 11.43 2.80 -8.26
C ARG A 83 12.28 2.36 -9.45
N ARG A 84 11.97 1.21 -10.03
CA ARG A 84 12.74 0.58 -11.11
C ARG A 84 11.80 0.16 -12.23
N GLN A 85 12.27 0.25 -13.48
CA GLN A 85 11.58 -0.24 -14.69
C GLN A 85 10.12 0.25 -14.86
N GLY A 86 9.74 1.36 -14.21
CA GLY A 86 8.39 1.94 -14.28
C GLY A 86 7.32 1.19 -13.47
N THR A 87 7.48 -0.09 -13.18
CA THR A 87 6.46 -0.93 -12.52
C THR A 87 6.95 -1.65 -11.26
N PHE A 88 8.17 -1.38 -10.80
CA PHE A 88 8.71 -1.98 -9.59
C PHE A 88 9.07 -0.93 -8.55
N ILE A 89 8.84 -1.26 -7.27
CA ILE A 89 9.38 -0.53 -6.12
C ILE A 89 10.11 -1.55 -5.25
N SER A 90 11.40 -1.33 -5.01
CA SER A 90 12.24 -2.23 -4.22
C SER A 90 12.90 -1.50 -3.06
N TRP A 91 13.12 -2.19 -1.94
CA TRP A 91 13.83 -1.68 -0.77
C TRP A 91 14.51 -2.81 0.01
N PHE A 92 15.41 -2.43 0.91
CA PHE A 92 15.90 -3.31 1.96
C PHE A 92 15.12 -3.00 3.24
N ASP A 93 14.40 -3.97 3.75
CA ASP A 93 13.63 -3.87 4.97
C ASP A 93 14.56 -4.01 6.18
N PRO A 94 14.78 -2.95 6.98
CA PRO A 94 15.73 -2.98 8.09
C PRO A 94 15.24 -3.80 9.29
N GLU A 95 13.93 -4.03 9.42
CA GLU A 95 13.35 -4.78 10.54
C GLU A 95 13.53 -6.29 10.31
N THR A 96 13.26 -6.74 9.09
CA THR A 96 13.35 -8.17 8.72
C THR A 96 14.72 -8.55 8.15
N GLY A 97 15.52 -7.59 7.72
CA GLY A 97 16.81 -7.81 7.06
C GLY A 97 16.67 -8.35 5.63
N LEU A 98 15.55 -8.12 4.97
CA LEU A 98 15.21 -8.71 3.67
C LEU A 98 15.17 -7.67 2.56
N SER A 99 15.66 -8.03 1.37
CA SER A 99 15.39 -7.22 0.18
C SER A 99 14.05 -7.62 -0.42
N ILE A 100 13.14 -6.64 -0.52
CA ILE A 100 11.78 -6.81 -1.00
C ILE A 100 11.60 -6.00 -2.30
N SER A 101 10.77 -6.52 -3.20
CA SER A 101 10.31 -5.79 -4.37
C SER A 101 8.83 -6.02 -4.62
N LEU A 102 8.08 -4.94 -4.80
CA LEU A 102 6.71 -4.98 -5.29
C LEU A 102 6.72 -4.79 -6.80
N SER A 103 5.96 -5.63 -7.51
CA SER A 103 5.64 -5.44 -8.92
C SER A 103 4.19 -5.03 -9.06
N PHE A 104 3.96 -3.92 -9.75
CA PHE A 104 2.65 -3.38 -10.05
C PHE A 104 2.19 -3.84 -11.43
N LEU A 105 0.88 -3.92 -11.64
CA LEU A 105 0.30 -4.29 -12.94
C LEU A 105 0.62 -3.26 -14.02
N ASP A 106 0.59 -1.98 -13.67
CA ASP A 106 0.83 -0.88 -14.59
C ASP A 106 1.66 0.24 -13.93
N ALA A 107 2.22 1.10 -14.78
CA ALA A 107 3.12 2.17 -14.37
C ALA A 107 2.40 3.30 -13.62
N ALA A 108 1.10 3.51 -13.83
CA ALA A 108 0.34 4.54 -13.14
C ALA A 108 0.16 4.16 -11.67
N ALA A 109 -0.31 2.93 -11.40
CA ALA A 109 -0.42 2.41 -10.04
C ALA A 109 0.92 2.41 -9.28
N CYS A 110 2.01 2.05 -9.97
CA CYS A 110 3.36 2.15 -9.43
C CYS A 110 3.75 3.59 -9.08
N SER A 111 3.44 4.55 -9.96
CA SER A 111 3.76 5.96 -9.72
C SER A 111 2.98 6.51 -8.54
N ASP A 112 1.67 6.23 -8.46
CA ASP A 112 0.82 6.69 -7.36
C ASP A 112 1.33 6.15 -6.02
N MET A 113 1.70 4.87 -5.99
CA MET A 113 2.26 4.22 -4.79
C MET A 113 3.62 4.82 -4.41
N TRP A 114 4.50 5.04 -5.38
CA TRP A 114 5.79 5.68 -5.18
C TRP A 114 5.64 7.09 -4.60
N ASP A 115 4.75 7.90 -5.19
CA ASP A 115 4.50 9.27 -4.74
C ASP A 115 3.92 9.30 -3.33
N THR A 116 3.08 8.31 -2.98
CA THR A 116 2.55 8.13 -1.63
C THR A 116 3.66 7.80 -0.63
N ILE A 117 4.56 6.85 -0.95
CA ILE A 117 5.72 6.52 -0.11
C ILE A 117 6.56 7.79 0.10
N CYS A 118 6.94 8.49 -0.98
CA CYS A 118 7.74 9.72 -0.87
C CYS A 118 7.05 10.81 -0.04
N GLN A 119 5.72 10.94 -0.11
CA GLN A 119 4.97 11.86 0.76
C GLN A 119 5.05 11.47 2.22
N VAL A 120 4.89 10.18 2.55
CA VAL A 120 5.05 9.66 3.92
C VAL A 120 6.47 9.95 4.42
N GLN A 121 7.51 9.65 3.63
CA GLN A 121 8.89 9.90 4.03
C GLN A 121 9.14 11.36 4.40
N ARG A 122 8.58 12.31 3.62
CA ARG A 122 8.69 13.75 3.92
C ARG A 122 7.99 14.12 5.23
N LYS A 123 6.82 13.53 5.52
CA LYS A 123 6.09 13.75 6.78
C LYS A 123 6.82 13.19 7.99
N LEU A 124 7.55 12.08 7.82
CA LEU A 124 8.30 11.44 8.90
C LEU A 124 9.61 12.16 9.25
N ARG A 125 10.15 12.97 8.34
CA ARG A 125 11.38 13.72 8.59
C ARG A 125 11.14 14.76 9.70
N PRO A 126 12.03 14.83 10.72
CA PRO A 126 11.87 15.77 11.83
C PRO A 126 11.90 17.23 11.40
N ASP A 127 12.53 17.53 10.27
CA ASP A 127 12.76 18.88 9.79
C ASP A 127 11.96 19.11 8.51
N GLY A 128 10.72 19.60 8.66
CA GLY A 128 9.82 19.89 7.54
C GLY A 128 10.28 21.10 6.72
N TRP A 129 11.07 20.86 5.67
CA TRP A 129 11.33 21.82 4.60
C TRP A 129 11.60 21.13 3.26
#